data_AF-A0A2S7A346-F1
#
_entry.id   AF-A0A2S7A346-F1
#
_cell.length_a   1.000
_cell.length_b   1.000
_cell.length_c   1.000
_cell.angle_alpha   90.00
_cell.angle_beta   90.00
_cell.angle_gamma   90.00
#
_symmetry.space_group_name_H-M   'P 1'
#
loop_
_entity.id
_entity.type
_entity.pdbx_description
1 polymer ?
#
loop_
_entity_poly.entity_id
_entity_poly.type
_entity_poly.pdbx_seq_one_letter_code
_entity_poly.pdbx_strand_id
1 'polypeptide(L)'
;MAACSQSQVESTDHSAGDAGHASGEHGSGSSAGLPTGRADAGDKLAHAKGKATGQSCVDCHGADGNAPIDPSYPKLGGQYGDYLAHALQAYRSGDRQHPLMTAQATALSDQDIADLAAYFGARQTQLRDLHGVN
;
A
#
# COMPACT_ATOMS: atom_id res chain seq x y z
N MET A 1 13.40 46.19 -29.21
CA MET A 1 13.28 46.26 -27.75
C MET A 1 12.11 47.19 -27.44
N ALA A 2 10.92 46.64 -27.19
CA ALA A 2 9.76 47.45 -26.81
C ALA A 2 8.86 46.60 -25.90
N ALA A 3 8.60 47.15 -24.72
CA ALA A 3 7.79 46.62 -23.66
C ALA A 3 6.29 46.69 -24.02
N CYS A 4 5.53 45.67 -23.63
CA CYS A 4 4.07 45.77 -23.61
C CYS A 4 3.63 46.25 -22.23
N SER A 5 3.36 47.56 -22.16
CA SER A 5 2.46 48.18 -21.19
C SER A 5 1.05 48.24 -21.78
N GLN A 6 0.05 48.51 -20.93
CA GLN A 6 -1.41 48.61 -21.14
C GLN A 6 -2.16 47.32 -20.81
N SER A 7 -3.38 47.33 -20.30
CA SER A 7 -4.26 48.33 -19.68
C SER A 7 -5.48 47.51 -19.25
N GLN A 8 -6.14 47.88 -18.17
CA GLN A 8 -7.41 47.29 -17.75
C GLN A 8 -8.50 47.51 -18.81
N VAL A 9 -9.35 46.50 -19.06
CA VAL A 9 -10.77 46.67 -19.43
C VAL A 9 -11.62 45.50 -18.91
N GLU A 10 -12.58 45.87 -18.06
CA GLU A 10 -13.95 45.39 -17.84
C GLU A 10 -14.40 43.92 -18.06
N SER A 11 -15.18 43.49 -17.06
CA SER A 11 -15.98 42.28 -16.96
C SER A 11 -17.13 42.22 -17.97
N THR A 12 -17.30 41.08 -18.66
CA THR A 12 -18.62 40.54 -19.03
C THR A 12 -18.60 39.02 -19.06
N ASP A 13 -19.54 38.44 -18.31
CA ASP A 13 -19.93 37.03 -18.24
C ASP A 13 -20.21 36.44 -19.64
N HIS A 14 -19.75 35.21 -19.91
CA HIS A 14 -20.53 34.15 -20.58
C HIS A 14 -19.77 32.82 -20.58
N SER A 15 -20.39 31.84 -19.91
CA SER A 15 -20.06 30.42 -19.85
C SER A 15 -19.48 29.82 -21.14
N ALA A 16 -18.30 29.20 -21.05
CA ALA A 16 -17.90 28.08 -21.90
C ALA A 16 -16.77 27.32 -21.19
N GLY A 17 -16.91 26.00 -21.11
CA GLY A 17 -16.14 25.15 -20.22
C GLY A 17 -14.65 25.05 -20.54
N ASP A 18 -13.88 24.82 -19.49
CA ASP A 18 -12.61 24.11 -19.54
C ASP A 18 -12.53 23.26 -18.26
N ALA A 19 -12.26 21.98 -18.43
CA ALA A 19 -12.10 21.03 -17.36
C ALA A 19 -10.80 21.35 -16.62
N GLY A 20 -10.93 22.21 -15.60
CA GLY A 20 -9.84 22.58 -14.72
C GLY A 20 -9.10 21.34 -14.23
N HIS A 21 -7.80 21.32 -14.51
CA HIS A 21 -6.84 20.43 -13.88
C HIS A 21 -7.05 20.46 -12.36
N ALA A 22 -7.64 19.38 -11.84
CA ALA A 22 -7.72 19.17 -10.41
C ALA A 22 -6.28 19.11 -9.89
N SER A 23 -5.86 20.18 -9.24
CA SER A 23 -4.71 20.18 -8.34
C SER A 23 -5.11 19.28 -7.17
N GLY A 24 -5.03 17.97 -7.38
CA GLY A 24 -5.10 17.00 -6.30
C GLY A 24 -3.81 17.18 -5.52
N GLU A 25 -3.93 17.69 -4.30
CA GLU A 25 -2.91 17.52 -3.29
C GLU A 25 -2.58 16.02 -3.28
N HIS A 26 -1.39 15.65 -3.74
CA HIS A 26 -0.90 14.28 -3.64
C HIS A 26 -0.68 14.01 -2.14
N GLY A 27 -1.76 13.71 -1.43
CA GLY A 27 -1.71 13.22 -0.07
C GLY A 27 -0.76 12.04 -0.06
N SER A 28 0.17 12.02 0.88
CA SER A 28 1.29 11.08 0.96
C SER A 28 0.90 9.62 1.24
N GLY A 29 -0.29 9.20 0.79
CA GLY A 29 -0.82 7.86 0.86
C GLY A 29 -0.37 6.98 -0.31
N SER A 30 -0.42 5.67 -0.07
CA SER A 30 -0.15 4.63 -1.07
C SER A 30 -1.15 4.69 -2.23
N SER A 31 -0.82 4.13 -3.41
CA SER A 31 -1.77 3.98 -4.52
C SER A 31 -3.03 3.19 -4.12
N ALA A 32 -2.96 2.46 -3.01
CA ALA A 32 -4.07 1.75 -2.40
C ALA A 32 -5.09 2.64 -1.67
N GLY A 33 -4.92 3.96 -1.69
CA GLY A 33 -5.79 4.91 -0.98
C GLY A 33 -5.69 4.84 0.54
N LEU A 34 -4.62 4.21 1.05
CA LEU A 34 -4.34 4.06 2.47
C LEU A 34 -3.49 5.23 3.00
N PRO A 35 -3.53 5.51 4.32
CA PRO A 35 -2.63 6.48 4.94
C PRO A 35 -1.15 6.09 4.76
N THR A 36 -0.23 7.00 5.05
CA THR A 36 1.20 6.71 5.04
C THR A 36 1.52 5.61 6.07
N GLY A 37 2.17 4.54 5.60
CA GLY A 37 2.60 3.42 6.46
C GLY A 37 3.84 3.75 7.29
N ARG A 38 3.88 3.23 8.52
CA ARG A 38 4.97 3.39 9.49
C ARG A 38 5.65 2.05 9.72
N ALA A 39 6.85 1.88 9.15
CA ALA A 39 7.55 0.59 9.19
C ALA A 39 7.80 0.06 10.62
N ASP A 40 8.12 0.92 11.59
CA ASP A 40 8.34 0.49 12.99
C ASP A 40 7.07 -0.01 13.68
N ALA A 41 5.91 0.55 13.32
CA ALA A 41 4.62 0.07 13.80
C ALA A 41 4.25 -1.24 13.11
N GLY A 42 4.53 -1.34 11.80
CA GLY A 42 4.35 -2.54 11.00
C GLY A 42 5.20 -3.70 11.50
N ASP A 43 6.43 -3.46 11.92
CA ASP A 43 7.32 -4.46 12.53
C ASP A 43 6.68 -5.05 13.81
N LYS A 44 6.26 -4.18 14.73
CA LYS A 44 5.59 -4.59 15.96
C LYS A 44 4.33 -5.39 15.68
N LEU A 45 3.55 -4.95 14.68
CA LEU A 45 2.31 -5.62 14.30
C LEU A 45 2.57 -6.97 13.62
N ALA A 46 3.60 -7.07 12.78
CA ALA A 46 3.99 -8.31 12.10
C ALA A 46 4.37 -9.43 13.08
N HIS A 47 4.91 -9.06 14.25
CA HIS A 47 5.26 -9.96 15.35
C HIS A 47 4.15 -10.14 16.39
N ALA A 48 3.11 -9.32 16.36
CA ALA A 48 2.00 -9.40 17.28
C ALA A 48 1.01 -10.50 16.86
N LYS A 49 0.51 -11.27 17.82
CA LYS A 49 -0.51 -12.28 17.57
C LYS A 49 -1.86 -11.62 17.32
N GLY A 50 -2.46 -11.88 16.17
CA GLY A 50 -3.79 -11.40 15.81
C GLY A 50 -4.87 -12.06 16.66
N LYS A 51 -5.91 -11.30 17.04
CA LYS A 51 -7.02 -11.81 17.87
C LYS A 51 -7.84 -12.90 17.17
N ALA A 52 -7.91 -12.87 15.84
CA ALA A 52 -8.73 -13.79 15.06
C ALA A 52 -8.18 -15.24 15.03
N THR A 53 -6.86 -15.43 15.04
CA THR A 53 -6.23 -16.75 14.90
C THR A 53 -5.21 -17.07 15.99
N GLY A 54 -4.80 -16.08 16.79
CA GLY A 54 -3.70 -16.22 17.75
C GLY A 54 -2.31 -16.36 17.11
N GLN A 55 -2.18 -16.13 15.80
CA GLN A 55 -0.90 -16.16 15.07
C GLN A 55 -0.46 -14.76 14.68
N SER A 56 0.85 -14.56 14.58
CA SER A 56 1.48 -13.38 13.99
C SER A 56 1.72 -13.58 12.49
N CYS A 57 2.05 -12.51 11.76
CA CYS A 57 2.36 -12.59 10.34
C CYS A 57 3.62 -13.45 10.10
N VAL A 58 4.63 -13.28 10.95
CA VAL A 58 5.92 -13.99 10.85
C VAL A 58 5.82 -15.45 11.29
N ASP A 59 4.77 -15.86 12.02
CA ASP A 59 4.56 -17.27 12.40
C ASP A 59 4.38 -18.16 11.17
N CYS A 60 3.85 -17.63 10.06
CA CYS A 60 3.66 -18.38 8.80
C CYS A 60 4.60 -17.91 7.68
N HIS A 61 4.82 -16.59 7.54
CA HIS A 61 5.65 -16.03 6.47
C HIS A 61 7.14 -15.95 6.83
N GLY A 62 7.50 -16.26 8.07
CA GLY A 62 8.86 -16.32 8.57
C GLY A 62 9.45 -14.96 8.95
N ALA A 63 10.67 -15.01 9.46
CA ALA A 63 11.46 -13.81 9.78
C ALA A 63 11.59 -12.89 8.55
N ASP A 64 11.35 -11.60 8.76
CA ASP A 64 11.29 -10.57 7.71
C ASP A 64 10.32 -10.91 6.54
N GLY A 65 9.42 -11.88 6.71
CA GLY A 65 8.55 -12.38 5.63
C GLY A 65 9.30 -13.12 4.51
N ASN A 66 10.51 -13.63 4.77
CA ASN A 66 11.38 -14.24 3.76
C ASN A 66 11.68 -15.74 3.99
N ALA A 67 11.29 -16.28 5.14
CA ALA A 67 11.55 -17.67 5.54
C ALA A 67 10.26 -18.41 5.90
N PRO A 68 9.31 -18.56 4.96
CA PRO A 68 8.01 -19.17 5.23
C PRO A 68 8.17 -20.59 5.77
N ILE A 69 7.24 -21.00 6.63
CA ILE A 69 7.28 -22.31 7.30
C ILE A 69 7.07 -23.49 6.34
N ASP A 70 6.45 -23.23 5.19
CA ASP A 70 6.24 -24.19 4.11
C ASP A 70 6.23 -23.43 2.76
N PRO A 71 6.70 -24.04 1.64
CA PRO A 71 6.78 -23.37 0.34
C PRO A 71 5.46 -22.85 -0.24
N SER A 72 4.30 -23.31 0.27
CA SER A 72 2.98 -22.79 -0.13
C SER A 72 2.67 -21.40 0.44
N TYR A 73 3.36 -20.98 1.50
CA TYR A 73 3.22 -19.62 2.05
C TYR A 73 4.11 -18.66 1.25
N PRO A 74 3.55 -17.59 0.68
CA PRO A 74 4.32 -16.66 -0.13
C PRO A 74 5.30 -15.86 0.72
N LYS A 75 6.45 -15.51 0.15
CA LYS A 75 7.34 -14.49 0.71
C LYS A 75 6.69 -13.11 0.60
N LEU A 76 6.78 -12.33 1.67
CA LEU A 76 6.31 -10.95 1.75
C LEU A 76 7.47 -9.95 1.71
N GLY A 77 8.65 -10.35 2.19
CA GLY A 77 9.80 -9.48 2.31
C GLY A 77 10.28 -8.94 0.97
N GLY A 78 10.34 -7.61 0.86
CA GLY A 78 10.77 -6.89 -0.34
C GLY A 78 9.77 -6.94 -1.50
N GLN A 79 8.53 -7.33 -1.24
CA GLN A 79 7.42 -7.15 -2.17
C GLN A 79 7.01 -5.67 -2.24
N TYR A 80 6.45 -5.23 -3.36
CA TYR A 80 5.96 -3.86 -3.49
C TYR A 80 4.90 -3.56 -2.41
N GLY A 81 5.11 -2.48 -1.65
CA GLY A 81 4.21 -2.08 -0.57
C GLY A 81 2.76 -1.92 -1.03
N ASP A 82 2.55 -1.27 -2.18
CA ASP A 82 1.21 -1.09 -2.75
C ASP A 82 0.53 -2.44 -3.07
N TYR A 83 1.27 -3.43 -3.56
CA TYR A 83 0.73 -4.76 -3.80
C TYR A 83 0.31 -5.44 -2.49
N LEU A 84 1.14 -5.35 -1.44
CA LEU A 84 0.81 -5.91 -0.13
C LEU A 84 -0.44 -5.25 0.46
N ALA A 85 -0.54 -3.92 0.35
CA ALA A 85 -1.69 -3.15 0.78
C ALA A 85 -2.98 -3.60 0.07
N HIS A 86 -2.96 -3.65 -1.26
CA HIS A 86 -4.09 -4.11 -2.06
C HIS A 86 -4.49 -5.56 -1.75
N ALA A 87 -3.51 -6.46 -1.58
CA ALA A 87 -3.78 -7.85 -1.26
C ALA A 87 -4.48 -7.99 0.10
N LEU A 88 -4.00 -7.28 1.13
CA LEU A 88 -4.61 -7.29 2.47
C LEU A 88 -6.01 -6.67 2.46
N GLN A 89 -6.21 -5.55 1.74
CA GLN A 89 -7.54 -4.96 1.55
C GLN A 89 -8.50 -5.95 0.87
N ALA A 90 -8.06 -6.64 -0.18
CA ALA A 90 -8.87 -7.62 -0.90
C ALA A 90 -9.20 -8.85 -0.04
N TYR A 91 -8.28 -9.30 0.82
CA TYR A 91 -8.58 -10.35 1.80
C TYR A 91 -9.57 -9.89 2.86
N ARG A 92 -9.48 -8.64 3.30
CA ARG A 92 -10.39 -8.03 4.29
C ARG A 92 -11.80 -7.84 3.74
N SER A 93 -11.94 -7.40 2.48
CA SER A 93 -13.24 -7.20 1.81
C SER A 93 -13.88 -8.51 1.34
N GLY A 94 -13.07 -9.55 1.13
CA GLY A 94 -13.52 -10.83 0.58
C GLY A 94 -13.38 -10.93 -0.95
N ASP A 95 -12.89 -9.89 -1.63
CA ASP A 95 -12.60 -9.91 -3.07
C ASP A 95 -11.51 -10.94 -3.42
N ARG A 96 -10.57 -11.15 -2.49
CA ARG A 96 -9.62 -12.25 -2.52
C ARG A 96 -9.91 -13.20 -1.37
N GLN A 97 -10.11 -14.48 -1.67
CA GLN A 97 -10.52 -15.47 -0.67
C GLN A 97 -9.40 -16.46 -0.37
N HIS A 98 -9.05 -16.59 0.90
CA HIS A 98 -8.24 -17.69 1.41
C HIS A 98 -8.52 -17.85 2.91
N PRO A 99 -8.98 -19.01 3.41
CA PRO A 99 -9.51 -19.15 4.77
C PRO A 99 -8.58 -18.56 5.86
N LEU A 100 -7.28 -18.80 5.76
CA LEU A 100 -6.30 -18.29 6.73
C LEU A 100 -6.09 -16.78 6.61
N MET A 101 -5.91 -16.26 5.39
CA MET A 101 -5.56 -14.85 5.19
C MET A 101 -6.76 -13.93 5.30
N THR A 102 -7.96 -14.39 4.91
CA THR A 102 -9.20 -13.67 5.18
C THR A 102 -9.36 -13.46 6.69
N ALA A 103 -9.22 -14.53 7.50
CA ALA A 103 -9.29 -14.41 8.96
C ALA A 103 -8.22 -13.49 9.56
N GLN A 104 -7.01 -13.46 8.99
CA GLN A 104 -5.98 -12.49 9.39
C GLN A 104 -6.36 -11.05 9.06
N ALA A 105 -6.83 -10.81 7.83
CA ALA A 105 -7.03 -9.46 7.32
C ALA A 105 -8.30 -8.78 7.84
N THR A 106 -9.35 -9.55 8.21
CA THR A 106 -10.64 -8.99 8.63
C THR A 106 -10.54 -8.02 9.82
N ALA A 107 -9.57 -8.23 10.72
CA ALA A 107 -9.40 -7.38 11.91
C ALA A 107 -8.47 -6.17 11.69
N LEU A 108 -7.86 -6.01 10.51
CA LEU A 108 -6.88 -4.96 10.25
C LEU A 108 -7.58 -3.65 9.86
N SER A 109 -7.18 -2.56 10.52
CA SER A 109 -7.54 -1.21 10.09
C SER A 109 -6.75 -0.78 8.84
N ASP A 110 -7.14 0.32 8.22
CA ASP A 110 -6.41 0.89 7.08
C ASP A 110 -4.97 1.27 7.46
N GLN A 111 -4.77 1.81 8.67
CA GLN A 111 -3.44 2.13 9.16
C GLN A 111 -2.61 0.86 9.40
N ASP A 112 -3.21 -0.20 9.95
CA ASP A 112 -2.51 -1.48 10.15
C ASP A 112 -2.03 -2.08 8.83
N ILE A 113 -2.88 -2.06 7.80
CA ILE A 113 -2.51 -2.54 6.46
C ILE A 113 -1.37 -1.71 5.89
N ALA A 114 -1.44 -0.37 6.00
CA ALA A 114 -0.39 0.50 5.51
C ALA A 114 0.94 0.28 6.25
N ASP A 115 0.90 0.13 7.58
CA ASP A 115 2.06 -0.11 8.43
C ASP A 115 2.72 -1.47 8.07
N LEU A 116 1.94 -2.54 7.93
CA LEU A 116 2.43 -3.87 7.52
C LEU A 116 3.03 -3.85 6.11
N ALA A 117 2.36 -3.19 5.17
CA ALA A 117 2.83 -3.04 3.79
C ALA A 117 4.16 -2.29 3.73
N ALA A 118 4.29 -1.19 4.49
CA ALA A 118 5.54 -0.44 4.61
C ALA A 118 6.66 -1.27 5.23
N TYR A 119 6.38 -2.03 6.29
CA TYR A 119 7.36 -2.87 6.96
C TYR A 119 7.90 -3.98 6.05
N PHE A 120 7.01 -4.83 5.51
CA PHE A 120 7.42 -5.96 4.67
C PHE A 120 8.02 -5.50 3.35
N GLY A 121 7.49 -4.43 2.75
CA GLY A 121 8.02 -3.90 1.50
C GLY A 121 9.41 -3.27 1.63
N ALA A 122 9.78 -2.83 2.83
CA ALA A 122 11.13 -2.33 3.12
C ALA A 122 12.14 -3.44 3.45
N ARG A 123 11.74 -4.72 3.50
CA ARG A 123 12.68 -5.83 3.72
C ARG A 123 13.51 -6.10 2.47
N GLN A 124 14.68 -6.68 2.64
CA GLN A 124 15.49 -7.12 1.49
C GLN A 124 14.70 -8.14 0.67
N THR A 125 14.56 -7.89 -0.64
CA THR A 125 13.88 -8.82 -1.53
C THR A 125 14.67 -10.13 -1.65
N GLN A 126 13.96 -11.24 -1.50
CA GLN A 126 14.41 -12.57 -1.91
C GLN A 126 13.40 -13.23 -2.86
N LEU A 127 12.63 -12.39 -3.56
CA LEU A 127 11.72 -12.79 -4.61
C LEU A 127 12.55 -13.11 -5.85
N ARG A 128 12.24 -14.25 -6.49
CA ARG A 128 12.85 -14.60 -7.76
C ARG A 128 12.10 -13.89 -8.87
N ASP A 129 12.80 -13.08 -9.64
CA ASP A 129 12.27 -12.43 -10.84
C ASP A 129 12.74 -13.16 -12.10
N LEU A 130 12.43 -12.60 -13.27
CA LEU A 130 12.86 -13.14 -14.56
C LEU A 130 14.27 -12.67 -14.95
N HIS A 131 15.01 -11.98 -14.07
CA HIS A 131 16.38 -11.62 -14.36
C HIS A 131 17.28 -12.85 -14.16
N GLY A 132 17.93 -13.29 -15.24
CA GLY A 132 18.85 -14.43 -15.21
C GLY A 132 18.22 -15.80 -15.51
N VAL A 133 16.97 -15.84 -15.97
CA VAL A 133 16.44 -17.02 -16.68
C VAL A 133 16.72 -16.84 -18.18
N ASN A 134 17.86 -17.36 -18.65
CA ASN A 134 18.20 -17.51 -20.07
C ASN A 134 17.97 -18.95 -20.51
#